data_AF-A0AAV0XA53-F1
#
_entry.id   AF-A0AAV0XA53-F1
#
_cell.length_a   1.000
_cell.length_b   1.000
_cell.length_c   1.000
_cell.angle_alpha   90.00
_cell.angle_beta   90.00
_cell.angle_gamma   90.00
#
_symmetry.space_group_name_H-M   'P 1'
#
loop_
_entity.id
_entity.type
_entity.pdbx_description
1 polymer ?
#
loop_
_entity_poly.entity_id
_entity_poly.type
_entity_poly.pdbx_seq_one_letter_code
_entity_poly.pdbx_strand_id
1 'polypeptide(L)'
;MVKTLTKSKKLSTHLTHMTSIKNAPQLLNDNSIKNELSIILSNFQCIKNTITCLEKSVVNLGKSLELVQNVENKLSEGGRGIEFAEVKLSKVLSKNPGLSQIKKMSEIISGEIRNDNEDLAELSPEDISCFKYAPIVSADVQRSFSKYKVMLRDNRRRFQFDNLKAHFVTSCWYSFNN
;
A
#
# COMPACT_ATOMS: atom_id res chain seq x y z
N MET A 1 -14.86 44.53 -15.17
CA MET A 1 -14.05 44.41 -13.93
C MET A 1 -13.90 42.95 -13.47
N VAL A 2 -14.99 42.19 -13.31
CA VAL A 2 -14.94 40.76 -12.84
C VAL A 2 -14.16 39.83 -13.80
N LYS A 3 -14.37 39.93 -15.12
CA LYS A 3 -13.67 39.09 -16.12
C LYS A 3 -12.15 39.32 -16.16
N THR A 4 -11.70 40.55 -15.89
CA THR A 4 -10.28 40.95 -15.86
C THR A 4 -9.58 40.40 -14.62
N LEU A 5 -10.25 40.43 -13.46
CA LEU A 5 -9.76 39.85 -12.20
C LEU A 5 -9.64 38.32 -12.25
N THR A 6 -10.58 37.62 -12.89
CA THR A 6 -10.47 36.16 -13.10
C THR A 6 -9.33 35.79 -14.04
N LYS A 7 -9.04 36.60 -15.06
CA LYS A 7 -7.93 36.37 -15.99
C LYS A 7 -6.58 36.63 -15.31
N SER A 8 -6.48 37.67 -14.47
CA SER A 8 -5.28 37.99 -13.69
C SER A 8 -4.96 36.92 -12.64
N LYS A 9 -5.95 36.42 -11.89
CA LYS A 9 -5.77 35.32 -10.94
C LYS A 9 -5.30 34.04 -11.64
N LYS A 10 -5.90 33.69 -12.78
CA LYS A 10 -5.56 32.48 -13.54
C LYS A 10 -4.14 32.55 -14.16
N LEU A 11 -3.69 33.75 -14.53
CA LEU A 11 -2.34 33.99 -15.02
C LEU A 11 -1.30 33.91 -13.90
N SER A 12 -1.62 34.48 -12.72
CA SER A 12 -0.79 34.39 -11.51
C SER A 12 -0.60 32.95 -11.04
N THR A 13 -1.66 32.15 -11.00
CA THR A 13 -1.56 30.72 -10.66
C THR A 13 -0.72 29.96 -11.69
N HIS A 14 -0.91 30.23 -12.98
CA HIS A 14 -0.10 29.60 -14.04
C HIS A 14 1.40 29.94 -13.92
N LEU A 15 1.73 31.19 -13.61
CA LEU A 15 3.10 31.63 -13.35
C LEU A 15 3.68 30.92 -12.14
N THR A 16 2.94 30.81 -11.03
CA THR A 16 3.41 30.05 -9.85
C THR A 16 3.61 28.57 -10.15
N HIS A 17 2.71 27.92 -10.91
CA HIS A 17 2.88 26.52 -11.31
C HIS A 17 4.10 26.32 -12.22
N MET A 18 4.32 27.22 -13.18
CA MET A 18 5.50 27.18 -14.04
C MET A 18 6.80 27.34 -13.25
N THR A 19 6.82 28.22 -12.25
CA THR A 19 7.96 28.39 -11.35
C THR A 19 8.18 27.15 -10.48
N SER A 20 7.12 26.55 -9.92
CA SER A 20 7.22 25.30 -9.15
C SER A 20 7.71 24.12 -9.99
N ILE A 21 7.26 24.00 -11.25
CA ILE A 21 7.71 22.94 -12.18
C ILE A 21 9.19 23.11 -12.53
N LYS A 22 9.66 24.36 -12.74
CA LYS A 22 11.07 24.63 -12.99
C LYS A 22 11.97 24.39 -11.78
N ASN A 23 11.46 24.66 -10.58
CA ASN A 23 12.22 24.51 -9.34
C ASN A 23 12.21 23.07 -8.79
N ALA A 24 11.22 22.24 -9.15
CA ALA A 24 11.14 20.85 -8.68
C ALA A 24 12.38 20.00 -9.02
N PRO A 25 12.98 20.06 -10.23
CA PRO A 25 14.24 19.37 -10.51
C PRO A 25 15.41 19.86 -9.64
N GLN A 26 15.45 21.16 -9.30
CA GLN A 26 16.50 21.72 -8.44
C GLN A 26 16.37 21.22 -7.00
N LEU A 27 15.14 21.04 -6.52
CA LEU A 27 14.86 20.43 -5.21
C LEU A 27 15.29 18.96 -5.15
N LEU A 28 15.21 18.22 -6.26
CA LEU A 28 15.71 16.84 -6.32
C LEU A 28 17.25 16.75 -6.27
N ASN A 29 17.95 17.84 -6.59
CA ASN A 29 19.40 17.95 -6.45
C ASN A 29 19.82 18.45 -5.06
N ASP A 30 18.87 18.80 -4.18
CA ASP A 30 19.15 19.14 -2.79
C ASP A 30 19.56 17.87 -2.02
N ASN A 31 20.77 17.88 -1.47
CA ASN A 31 21.31 16.78 -0.68
C ASN A 31 20.43 16.47 0.55
N SER A 32 19.76 17.46 1.13
CA SER A 32 18.84 17.26 2.25
C SER A 32 17.65 16.39 1.84
N ILE A 33 17.00 16.74 0.72
CA ILE A 33 15.86 15.97 0.18
C ILE A 33 16.31 14.57 -0.23
N LYS A 34 17.47 14.45 -0.88
CA LYS A 34 18.05 13.16 -1.25
C LYS A 34 18.27 12.26 -0.03
N ASN A 35 18.76 12.82 1.08
CA ASN A 35 18.98 12.07 2.32
C ASN A 35 17.64 11.62 2.94
N GLU A 36 16.64 12.49 2.98
CA GLU A 36 15.30 12.13 3.48
C GLU A 36 14.64 11.03 2.63
N LEU A 37 14.72 11.14 1.31
CA LEU A 37 14.22 10.11 0.38
C LEU A 37 14.96 8.78 0.58
N SER A 38 16.26 8.83 0.85
CA SER A 38 17.07 7.64 1.12
C SER A 38 16.60 6.93 2.40
N ILE A 39 16.26 7.69 3.45
CA ILE A 39 15.68 7.14 4.69
C ILE A 39 14.35 6.46 4.38
N ILE A 40 13.46 7.12 3.63
CA ILE A 40 12.15 6.55 3.27
C ILE A 40 12.34 5.27 2.45
N LEU A 41 13.21 5.28 1.44
CA LEU A 41 13.46 4.11 0.60
C LEU A 41 14.03 2.95 1.41
N SER A 42 15.08 3.18 2.20
CA SER A 42 15.68 2.13 3.03
C SER A 42 14.66 1.45 3.94
N ASN A 43 13.73 2.23 4.50
CA ASN A 43 12.77 1.75 5.49
C ASN A 43 11.49 1.13 4.89
N PHE A 44 10.99 1.67 3.77
CA PHE A 44 9.68 1.32 3.22
C PHE A 44 9.72 0.56 1.89
N GLN A 45 10.89 0.48 1.23
CA GLN A 45 11.02 -0.24 -0.04
C GLN A 45 10.68 -1.73 0.10
N CYS A 46 10.88 -2.32 1.29
CA CYS A 46 10.51 -3.70 1.58
C CYS A 46 9.03 -3.97 1.33
N ILE A 47 8.14 -3.08 1.78
CA ILE A 47 6.69 -3.20 1.60
C ILE A 47 6.34 -3.19 0.12
N LYS A 48 6.89 -2.24 -0.64
CA LYS A 48 6.66 -2.12 -2.10
C LYS A 48 7.09 -3.39 -2.84
N ASN A 49 8.29 -3.89 -2.53
CA ASN A 49 8.84 -5.09 -3.17
C ASN A 49 7.98 -6.31 -2.84
N THR A 50 7.60 -6.50 -1.57
CA THR A 50 6.75 -7.62 -1.13
C THR A 50 5.38 -7.58 -1.81
N ILE A 51 4.70 -6.43 -1.85
CA ILE A 51 3.42 -6.29 -2.56
C ILE A 51 3.58 -6.68 -4.03
N THR A 52 4.62 -6.16 -4.69
CA THR A 52 4.87 -6.46 -6.12
C THR A 52 5.10 -7.95 -6.36
N CYS A 53 5.81 -8.63 -5.46
CA CYS A 53 6.03 -10.08 -5.55
C CYS A 53 4.71 -10.84 -5.38
N LEU A 54 3.94 -10.53 -4.32
CA LEU A 54 2.66 -11.18 -4.04
C LEU A 54 1.63 -10.96 -5.16
N GLU A 55 1.65 -9.82 -5.85
CA GLU A 55 0.73 -9.53 -6.96
C GLU A 55 1.11 -10.23 -8.28
N LYS A 56 2.41 -10.39 -8.57
CA LYS A 56 2.88 -10.87 -9.89
C LYS A 56 3.05 -12.38 -9.97
N SER A 57 3.30 -13.03 -8.84
CA SER A 57 3.78 -14.41 -8.85
C SER A 57 2.77 -15.37 -8.25
N VAL A 58 2.63 -16.55 -8.86
CA VAL A 58 2.04 -17.73 -8.23
C VAL A 58 3.10 -18.30 -7.29
N VAL A 59 3.32 -17.60 -6.17
CA VAL A 59 4.14 -18.10 -5.06
C VAL A 59 3.33 -19.11 -4.26
N ASN A 60 3.98 -20.15 -3.76
CA ASN A 60 3.31 -21.07 -2.85
C ASN A 60 2.94 -20.37 -1.54
N LEU A 61 2.01 -20.95 -0.79
CA LEU A 61 1.45 -20.33 0.39
C LEU A 61 2.52 -20.03 1.47
N GLY A 62 3.37 -21.02 1.76
CA GLY A 62 4.44 -20.86 2.75
C GLY A 62 5.39 -19.72 2.41
N LYS A 63 5.81 -19.61 1.14
CA LYS A 63 6.69 -18.53 0.67
C LYS A 63 5.99 -17.17 0.74
N SER A 64 4.69 -17.13 0.46
CA SER A 64 3.89 -15.91 0.54
C SER A 64 3.82 -15.41 1.99
N LEU A 65 3.60 -16.30 2.95
CA LEU A 65 3.60 -15.98 4.38
C LEU A 65 4.99 -15.54 4.86
N GLU A 66 6.05 -16.19 4.39
CA GLU A 66 7.44 -15.82 4.68
C GLU A 66 7.75 -14.38 4.19
N LEU A 67 7.26 -13.99 3.01
CA LEU A 67 7.41 -12.63 2.51
C LEU A 67 6.76 -11.58 3.43
N VAL A 68 5.60 -11.90 4.01
CA VAL A 68 4.92 -11.02 4.98
C VAL A 68 5.71 -10.96 6.28
N GLN A 69 6.17 -12.10 6.80
CA GLN A 69 7.00 -12.16 8.01
C GLN A 69 8.29 -11.37 7.86
N ASN A 70 8.92 -11.41 6.68
CA ASN A 70 10.12 -10.62 6.38
C ASN A 70 9.86 -9.11 6.42
N VAL A 71 8.64 -8.66 6.10
CA VAL A 71 8.26 -7.24 6.28
C VAL A 71 8.10 -6.92 7.77
N GLU A 72 7.44 -7.77 8.55
CA GLU A 72 7.33 -7.60 10.01
C GLU A 72 8.72 -7.46 10.65
N ASN A 73 9.64 -8.36 10.31
CA ASN A 73 11.00 -8.34 10.82
C ASN A 73 11.72 -7.04 10.44
N LYS A 74 11.64 -6.60 9.19
CA LYS A 74 12.27 -5.34 8.74
C LYS A 74 11.69 -4.10 9.40
N LEU A 75 10.40 -4.08 9.71
CA LEU A 75 9.82 -2.96 10.44
C LEU A 75 10.22 -2.97 11.91
N SER A 76 10.42 -4.16 12.51
CA SER A 76 10.89 -4.30 13.90
C SER A 76 12.36 -3.87 14.10
N GLU A 77 13.16 -3.80 13.03
CA GLU A 77 14.53 -3.24 13.08
C GLU A 77 14.53 -1.75 13.46
N GLY A 78 13.38 -1.07 13.34
CA GLY A 78 13.20 0.30 13.75
C GLY A 78 13.83 1.32 12.79
N GLY A 79 13.62 2.60 13.10
CA GLY A 79 14.13 3.72 12.30
C GLY A 79 13.17 4.90 12.27
N ARG A 80 13.64 6.03 11.76
CA ARG A 80 12.85 7.27 11.73
C ARG A 80 11.56 7.04 10.92
N GLY A 81 10.42 7.15 11.59
CA GLY A 81 9.09 7.02 10.98
C GLY A 81 8.57 5.58 10.80
N ILE A 82 9.32 4.54 11.20
CA ILE A 82 8.90 3.15 11.04
C ILE A 82 7.88 2.71 12.09
N GLU A 83 7.97 3.23 13.32
CA GLU A 83 7.11 2.85 14.45
C GLU A 83 5.62 2.85 14.10
N PHE A 84 5.17 3.88 13.38
CA PHE A 84 3.78 3.96 12.91
C PHE A 84 3.42 2.80 11.96
N ALA A 85 4.33 2.44 11.06
CA ALA A 85 4.11 1.39 10.07
C ALA A 85 4.10 0.00 10.71
N GLU A 86 4.99 -0.24 11.68
CA GLU A 86 5.02 -1.46 12.48
C GLU A 86 3.70 -1.66 13.23
N VAL A 87 3.28 -0.64 14.00
CA VAL A 87 2.01 -0.66 14.73
C VAL A 87 0.83 -0.86 13.77
N LYS A 88 0.85 -0.19 12.61
CA LYS A 88 -0.21 -0.33 11.61
C LYS A 88 -0.26 -1.73 11.02
N LEU A 89 0.90 -2.32 10.69
CA LEU A 89 0.99 -3.67 10.15
C LEU A 89 0.46 -4.69 11.15
N SER A 90 0.96 -4.66 12.38
CA SER A 90 0.51 -5.53 13.47
C SER A 90 -1.02 -5.43 13.68
N LYS A 91 -1.56 -4.20 13.67
CA LYS A 91 -3.02 -3.97 13.78
C LYS A 91 -3.82 -4.51 12.59
N VAL A 92 -3.27 -4.47 11.38
CA VAL A 92 -3.94 -5.01 10.19
C VAL A 92 -3.92 -6.54 10.21
N LEU A 93 -2.80 -7.15 10.57
CA LEU A 93 -2.64 -8.60 10.63
C LEU A 93 -3.47 -9.23 11.76
N SER A 94 -3.45 -8.64 12.95
CA SER A 94 -4.24 -9.12 14.11
C SER A 94 -5.75 -9.02 13.91
N LYS A 95 -6.21 -8.09 13.08
CA LYS A 95 -7.64 -7.95 12.74
C LYS A 95 -8.10 -8.92 11.65
N ASN A 96 -7.21 -9.70 11.05
CA ASN A 96 -7.54 -10.63 9.99
C ASN A 96 -7.64 -12.06 10.56
N PRO A 97 -8.85 -12.53 10.97
CA PRO A 97 -9.01 -13.88 11.50
C PRO A 97 -8.63 -14.96 10.46
N GLY A 98 -8.86 -14.69 9.18
CA GLY A 98 -8.50 -15.61 8.09
C GLY A 98 -7.01 -15.85 7.95
N LEU A 99 -6.16 -14.92 8.42
CA LEU A 99 -4.71 -15.12 8.41
C LEU A 99 -4.29 -16.27 9.32
N SER A 100 -4.96 -16.47 10.46
CA SER A 100 -4.68 -17.57 11.38
C SER A 100 -4.97 -18.93 10.73
N GLN A 101 -6.14 -19.05 10.09
CA GLN A 101 -6.54 -20.26 9.37
C GLN A 101 -5.58 -20.59 8.23
N ILE A 102 -5.21 -19.57 7.44
CA ILE A 102 -4.25 -19.72 6.33
C ILE A 102 -2.87 -20.17 6.83
N LYS A 103 -2.40 -19.67 7.98
CA LYS A 103 -1.15 -20.13 8.60
C LYS A 103 -1.22 -21.61 8.96
N LYS A 104 -2.30 -22.06 9.62
CA LYS A 104 -2.52 -23.48 9.96
C LYS A 104 -2.56 -24.37 8.72
N MET A 105 -3.27 -23.95 7.66
CA MET A 105 -3.28 -24.67 6.38
C MET A 105 -1.87 -24.79 5.79
N SER A 106 -1.07 -23.72 5.84
CA SER A 106 0.31 -23.73 5.36
C SER A 106 1.19 -24.71 6.13
N GLU A 107 1.03 -24.80 7.45
CA GLU A 107 1.74 -25.76 8.30
C GLU A 107 1.39 -27.20 7.90
N ILE A 108 0.09 -27.51 7.75
CA ILE A 108 -0.39 -28.83 7.30
C ILE A 108 0.18 -29.19 5.92
N ILE A 109 0.12 -28.27 4.94
CA ILE A 109 0.64 -28.48 3.58
C ILE A 109 2.16 -28.70 3.58
N SER A 110 2.87 -28.13 4.56
CA SER A 110 4.32 -28.28 4.73
C SER A 110 4.71 -29.55 5.49
N GLY A 111 3.74 -30.31 6.01
CA GLY A 111 3.96 -31.54 6.77
C GLY A 111 4.08 -31.34 8.29
N GLU A 112 3.86 -30.12 8.79
CA GLU A 112 3.74 -29.86 10.22
C GLU A 112 2.33 -30.26 10.69
N ILE A 113 2.19 -31.51 11.14
CA ILE A 113 0.90 -32.03 11.61
C ILE A 113 0.69 -31.59 13.07
N ARG A 114 -0.32 -30.75 13.30
CA ARG A 114 -0.81 -30.40 14.64
C ARG A 114 -2.19 -31.00 14.89
N ASN A 115 -2.50 -31.32 16.13
CA ASN A 115 -3.76 -31.96 16.52
C ASN A 115 -4.90 -30.95 16.78
N ASP A 116 -4.61 -29.66 16.86
CA ASP A 116 -5.52 -28.56 17.19
C ASP A 116 -6.02 -27.79 15.94
N ASN A 117 -6.72 -28.51 15.06
CA ASN A 117 -7.27 -27.96 13.81
C ASN A 117 -8.79 -27.75 13.86
N GLU A 118 -9.34 -27.42 15.03
CA GLU A 118 -10.79 -27.21 15.22
C GLU A 118 -11.35 -26.14 14.26
N ASP A 119 -10.56 -25.10 13.98
CA ASP A 119 -10.88 -24.03 13.02
C ASP A 119 -10.94 -24.48 11.54
N LEU A 120 -10.44 -25.69 11.24
CA LEU A 120 -10.37 -26.27 9.89
C LEU A 120 -11.24 -27.53 9.76
N ALA A 121 -12.04 -27.88 10.77
CA ALA A 121 -12.80 -29.12 10.81
C ALA A 121 -13.81 -29.27 9.66
N GLU A 122 -14.26 -28.16 9.09
CA GLU A 122 -15.20 -28.12 7.96
C GLU A 122 -14.54 -28.36 6.60
N LEU A 123 -13.20 -28.33 6.52
CA LEU A 123 -12.47 -28.43 5.26
C LEU A 123 -12.00 -29.86 4.99
N SER A 124 -12.22 -30.34 3.78
CA SER A 124 -11.69 -31.63 3.36
C SER A 124 -10.17 -31.56 3.10
N PRO A 125 -9.47 -32.71 3.08
CA PRO A 125 -8.07 -32.75 2.65
C PRO A 125 -7.86 -32.16 1.25
N GLU A 126 -8.81 -32.37 0.33
CA GLU A 126 -8.81 -31.77 -1.00
C GLU A 126 -8.91 -30.25 -0.91
N ASP A 127 -9.82 -29.71 -0.08
CA ASP A 127 -9.95 -28.26 0.12
C ASP A 127 -8.64 -27.65 0.60
N ILE A 128 -8.01 -28.24 1.62
CA ILE A 128 -6.72 -27.78 2.16
C ILE A 128 -5.64 -27.82 1.08
N SER A 129 -5.60 -28.88 0.26
CA SER A 129 -4.61 -29.02 -0.81
C SER A 129 -4.70 -27.91 -1.86
N CYS A 130 -5.90 -27.39 -2.13
CA CYS A 130 -6.12 -26.28 -3.07
C CYS A 130 -5.45 -24.98 -2.61
N PHE A 131 -5.20 -24.80 -1.30
CA PHE A 131 -4.55 -23.61 -0.77
C PHE A 131 -3.04 -23.55 -1.02
N LYS A 132 -2.40 -24.63 -1.51
CA LYS A 132 -0.95 -24.70 -1.74
C LYS A 132 -0.40 -23.53 -2.59
N TYR A 133 -1.20 -23.06 -3.55
CA TYR A 133 -0.87 -21.94 -4.42
C TYR A 133 -1.93 -20.82 -4.38
N ALA A 134 -2.74 -20.78 -3.32
CA ALA A 134 -3.75 -19.75 -3.17
C ALA A 134 -3.10 -18.38 -2.93
N PRO A 135 -3.54 -17.32 -3.64
CA PRO A 135 -3.03 -15.98 -3.43
C PRO A 135 -3.50 -15.43 -2.08
N ILE A 136 -2.56 -14.97 -1.24
CA ILE A 136 -2.87 -14.32 0.05
C ILE A 136 -3.25 -12.83 -0.10
N VAL A 137 -3.00 -12.25 -1.27
CA VAL A 137 -3.42 -10.89 -1.62
C VAL A 137 -4.86 -10.93 -2.15
N SER A 138 -5.76 -10.25 -1.45
CA SER A 138 -7.15 -10.14 -1.90
C SER A 138 -7.29 -9.16 -3.08
N ALA A 139 -8.34 -9.38 -3.88
CA ALA A 139 -8.74 -8.45 -4.94
C ALA A 139 -9.00 -7.00 -4.44
N ASP A 140 -9.26 -6.83 -3.14
CA ASP A 140 -9.53 -5.50 -2.56
C ASP A 140 -8.31 -4.60 -2.47
N VAL A 141 -7.09 -5.15 -2.41
CA VAL A 141 -5.86 -4.33 -2.56
C VAL A 141 -5.82 -3.75 -3.97
N GLN A 142 -6.09 -4.58 -4.98
CA GLN A 142 -6.20 -4.16 -6.39
C GLN A 142 -7.32 -3.12 -6.59
N ARG A 143 -8.46 -3.29 -5.91
CA ARG A 143 -9.61 -2.37 -5.95
C ARG A 143 -9.32 -1.04 -5.26
N SER A 144 -8.59 -1.06 -4.14
CA SER A 144 -8.17 0.14 -3.40
C SER A 144 -7.18 0.99 -4.21
N PHE A 145 -6.18 0.37 -4.84
CA PHE A 145 -5.29 1.08 -5.77
C PHE A 145 -6.02 1.52 -7.04
N SER A 146 -7.08 0.81 -7.46
CA SER A 146 -7.92 1.24 -8.58
C SER A 146 -8.69 2.53 -8.28
N LYS A 147 -8.99 2.86 -7.01
CA LYS A 147 -9.54 4.17 -6.64
C LYS A 147 -8.57 5.31 -6.99
N TYR A 148 -7.28 5.10 -6.78
CA TYR A 148 -6.24 6.08 -7.09
C TYR A 148 -5.83 6.11 -8.57
N LYS A 149 -6.12 5.06 -9.36
CA LYS A 149 -5.87 5.07 -10.82
C LYS A 149 -6.56 6.24 -11.53
N VAL A 150 -7.73 6.69 -11.07
CA VAL A 150 -8.40 7.87 -11.64
C VAL A 150 -7.55 9.12 -11.54
N MET A 151 -6.81 9.27 -10.43
CA MET A 151 -5.96 10.41 -10.13
C MET A 151 -4.59 10.31 -10.82
N LEU A 152 -4.05 9.09 -10.92
CA LEU A 152 -2.71 8.83 -11.46
C LEU A 152 -2.68 8.64 -12.98
N ARG A 153 -3.84 8.41 -13.63
CA ARG A 153 -3.94 8.35 -15.10
C ARG A 153 -3.87 9.74 -15.72
N ASP A 154 -3.27 9.82 -16.90
CA ASP A 154 -3.25 11.04 -17.69
C ASP A 154 -4.61 11.28 -18.37
N ASN A 155 -5.57 11.81 -17.60
CA ASN A 155 -6.92 12.15 -18.05
C ASN A 155 -7.40 13.45 -17.38
N ARG A 156 -8.65 13.89 -17.58
CA ARG A 156 -9.18 15.13 -16.96
C ARG A 156 -9.12 15.15 -15.41
N ARG A 157 -8.96 14.00 -14.78
CA ARG A 157 -8.82 13.78 -13.32
C ARG A 157 -7.36 13.52 -12.88
N ARG A 158 -6.39 13.69 -13.78
CA ARG A 158 -4.94 13.61 -13.54
C ARG A 158 -4.44 14.39 -12.31
N PHE A 159 -3.20 14.11 -11.92
CA PHE A 159 -2.55 14.61 -10.70
C PHE A 159 -2.22 16.12 -10.79
N GLN A 160 -3.16 17.03 -10.48
CA GLN A 160 -2.86 18.47 -10.21
C GLN A 160 -3.52 18.77 -8.89
N PHE A 161 -2.97 19.80 -8.27
CA PHE A 161 -3.38 20.35 -7.02
C PHE A 161 -4.91 20.49 -6.86
N ASP A 162 -5.63 21.04 -7.85
CA ASP A 162 -7.09 21.20 -7.75
C ASP A 162 -7.83 19.86 -7.65
N ASN A 163 -7.44 18.89 -8.49
CA ASN A 163 -8.01 17.54 -8.45
C ASN A 163 -7.60 16.76 -7.20
N LEU A 164 -6.36 16.96 -6.72
CA LEU A 164 -5.89 16.37 -5.46
C LEU A 164 -6.66 16.92 -4.27
N LYS A 165 -6.88 18.23 -4.22
CA LYS A 165 -7.66 18.89 -3.17
C LYS A 165 -9.10 18.37 -3.16
N ALA A 166 -9.73 18.26 -4.33
CA ALA A 166 -11.07 17.69 -4.45
C ALA A 166 -11.11 16.24 -3.95
N HIS A 167 -10.17 15.39 -4.39
CA HIS A 167 -10.07 14.00 -3.94
C HIS A 167 -9.83 13.87 -2.44
N PHE A 168 -8.99 14.72 -1.86
CA PHE A 168 -8.70 14.73 -0.43
C PHE A 168 -9.94 15.09 0.39
N VAL A 169 -10.63 16.18 0.03
CA VAL A 169 -11.87 16.59 0.70
C VAL A 169 -12.93 15.50 0.63
N THR A 170 -13.13 14.88 -0.54
CA THR A 170 -14.12 13.79 -0.68
C THR A 170 -13.75 12.55 0.12
N SER A 171 -12.46 12.20 0.17
CA SER A 171 -11.98 11.02 0.92
C SER A 171 -12.13 11.24 2.43
N CYS A 172 -11.73 12.41 2.93
CA CYS A 172 -11.92 12.77 4.33
C CYS A 172 -13.40 12.77 4.71
N TRP A 173 -14.28 13.37 3.89
CA TRP A 173 -15.72 13.35 4.15
C TRP A 173 -16.28 11.93 4.23
N TYR A 174 -15.87 11.04 3.32
CA TYR A 174 -16.34 9.66 3.31
C TYR A 174 -15.84 8.85 4.53
N SER A 175 -14.60 9.10 4.98
CA SER A 175 -14.03 8.46 6.18
C SER A 175 -14.57 8.98 7.50
N PHE A 176 -15.20 10.16 7.52
CA PHE A 176 -15.84 10.71 8.72
C PHE A 176 -17.32 10.31 8.85
N ASN A 177 -17.98 9.98 7.75
CA ASN A 177 -19.44 9.73 7.71
C ASN A 177 -19.81 8.26 7.46
N ASN A 178 -18.83 7.36 7.32
CA ASN A 178 -18.97 5.90 7.29
C ASN A 178 -17.91 5.27 8.18
#